data_AF-A0A955FE51-F1
#
_entry.id   AF-A0A955FE51-F1
#
_cell.length_a   1.000
_cell.length_b   1.000
_cell.length_c   1.000
_cell.angle_alpha   90.00
_cell.angle_beta   90.00
_cell.angle_gamma   90.00
#
_symmetry.space_group_name_H-M   'P 1'
#
loop_
_entity.id
_entity.type
_entity.pdbx_description
1 polymer ?
#
loop_
_entity_poly.entity_id
_entity_poly.type
_entity_poly.pdbx_seq_one_letter_code
_entity_poly.pdbx_strand_id
1 'polypeptide(L)'
;MSLIDSHMLTAVRMACAAYYTPTSSDDLRDYLTKNGLTGIVQAHSAGNGASCQLVEFDDMDAVAIRGTEPNDISDLRHDADVWPTSVDSPFDAPGKVHRGFYEYAYRIYTYPLNSAGLTVEDLAHKAEKPVIITGHSLGAAAAVHIAAWAGEILQRRGKPLPSLYMVGCPNVANAEYCEYVNSRVAKAFSIVNHRDPVTLAPMLFSTIWP
;
A
#
# COMPACT_ATOMS: atom_id res chain seq x y z
N MET A 1 21.17 -1.02 -20.62
CA MET A 1 20.74 -0.23 -19.44
C MET A 1 19.22 -0.33 -19.42
N SER A 2 18.67 -1.32 -18.71
CA SER A 2 17.22 -1.54 -18.70
C SER A 2 16.55 -0.32 -18.08
N LEU A 3 15.68 0.36 -18.83
CA LEU A 3 14.83 1.41 -18.29
C LEU A 3 14.05 0.80 -17.12
N ILE A 4 14.35 1.24 -15.90
CA ILE A 4 13.42 1.09 -14.79
C ILE A 4 12.18 1.90 -15.21
N ASP A 5 11.02 1.25 -15.27
CA ASP A 5 9.72 1.89 -15.52
C ASP A 5 9.61 3.13 -14.60
N SER A 6 9.32 4.31 -15.16
CA SER A 6 9.19 5.55 -14.39
C SER A 6 8.18 5.40 -13.24
N HIS A 7 7.13 4.60 -13.45
CA HIS A 7 6.13 4.29 -12.42
C HIS A 7 6.72 3.44 -11.29
N MET A 8 7.63 2.50 -11.60
CA MET A 8 8.30 1.69 -10.59
C MET A 8 9.23 2.55 -9.72
N LEU A 9 10.02 3.44 -10.33
CA LEU A 9 10.88 4.35 -9.57
C LEU A 9 10.06 5.29 -8.67
N THR A 10 8.96 5.84 -9.20
CA THR A 10 8.04 6.65 -8.42
C THR A 10 7.43 5.85 -7.27
N ALA A 11 6.98 4.63 -7.50
CA ALA A 11 6.41 3.78 -6.46
C ALA A 11 7.40 3.48 -5.33
N VAL A 12 8.69 3.25 -5.64
CA VAL A 12 9.74 3.06 -4.63
C VAL A 12 10.00 4.34 -3.83
N ARG A 13 10.12 5.49 -4.50
CA ARG A 13 10.32 6.78 -3.84
C ARG A 13 9.15 7.13 -2.93
N MET A 14 7.93 6.89 -3.40
CA MET A 14 6.71 7.06 -2.62
C MET A 14 6.67 6.12 -1.40
N ALA A 15 7.07 4.85 -1.55
CA ALA A 15 7.15 3.91 -0.42
C ALA A 15 8.14 4.38 0.66
N CYS A 16 9.27 4.98 0.27
CA CYS A 16 10.20 5.60 1.23
C CYS A 16 9.61 6.87 1.86
N ALA A 17 8.99 7.72 1.03
CA ALA A 17 8.41 8.99 1.48
C ALA A 17 7.24 8.82 2.45
N ALA A 18 6.56 7.66 2.43
CA ALA A 18 5.47 7.35 3.35
C ALA A 18 5.86 7.44 4.84
N TYR A 19 7.15 7.32 5.17
CA TYR A 19 7.65 7.50 6.54
C TYR A 19 7.84 8.96 6.95
N TYR A 20 7.80 9.89 6.00
CA TYR A 20 7.84 11.32 6.30
C TYR A 20 6.52 11.74 6.96
N THR A 21 6.63 12.46 8.07
CA THR A 21 5.49 13.00 8.82
C THR A 21 5.36 14.50 8.53
N PRO A 22 4.64 14.88 7.47
CA PRO A 22 4.50 16.28 7.11
C PRO A 22 3.66 17.05 8.12
N THR A 23 3.98 18.32 8.28
CA THR A 23 3.21 19.29 9.07
C THR A 23 2.05 19.92 8.28
N SER A 24 2.12 19.87 6.95
CA SER A 24 1.09 20.36 6.03
C SER A 24 1.20 19.68 4.65
N SER A 25 0.19 19.85 3.79
CA SER A 25 0.25 19.41 2.39
C SER A 25 1.41 20.03 1.61
N ASP A 26 1.74 21.30 1.89
CA ASP A 26 2.85 22.00 1.23
C ASP A 26 4.20 21.45 1.68
N ASP A 27 4.35 21.16 2.98
CA ASP A 27 5.54 20.52 3.53
C ASP A 27 5.77 19.13 2.91
N LEU A 28 4.70 18.33 2.76
CA LEU A 28 4.76 17.06 2.06
C LEU A 28 5.21 17.24 0.61
N ARG A 29 4.57 18.15 -0.13
CA ARG A 29 4.89 18.44 -1.53
C ARG A 29 6.34 18.88 -1.71
N ASP A 30 6.85 19.73 -0.83
CA ASP A 30 8.24 20.18 -0.83
C ASP A 30 9.22 19.03 -0.59
N TYR A 31 8.93 18.18 0.41
CA TYR A 31 9.73 16.99 0.68
C TYR A 31 9.78 16.06 -0.53
N LEU A 32 8.63 15.75 -1.13
CA LEU A 32 8.54 14.87 -2.30
C LEU A 32 9.32 15.44 -3.49
N THR A 33 9.18 16.74 -3.75
CA THR A 33 9.89 17.44 -4.83
C THR A 33 11.41 17.38 -4.63
N LYS A 34 11.91 17.63 -3.40
CA LYS A 34 13.33 17.53 -3.06
C LYS A 34 13.89 16.11 -3.24
N ASN A 35 13.04 15.10 -3.11
CA ASN A 35 13.38 13.68 -3.32
C ASN A 35 13.15 13.19 -4.75
N GLY A 36 12.95 14.12 -5.70
CA GLY A 36 12.90 13.83 -7.13
C GLY A 36 11.54 13.35 -7.64
N LEU A 37 10.47 13.52 -6.86
CA LEU A 37 9.09 13.34 -7.31
C LEU A 37 8.58 14.68 -7.84
N THR A 38 8.77 14.91 -9.14
CA THR A 38 8.33 16.13 -9.84
C THR A 38 6.95 15.94 -10.47
N GLY A 39 6.27 17.03 -10.84
CA GLY A 39 4.95 16.95 -11.52
C GLY A 39 3.77 16.68 -10.58
N ILE A 40 3.95 16.95 -9.28
CA ILE A 40 2.89 16.83 -8.27
C ILE A 40 1.88 17.95 -8.51
N VAL A 41 0.60 17.62 -8.44
CA VAL A 41 -0.54 18.55 -8.47
C VAL A 41 -1.03 18.79 -7.04
N GLN A 42 -1.27 17.73 -6.27
CA GLN A 42 -1.69 17.80 -4.87
C GLN A 42 -1.03 16.70 -4.03
N ALA A 43 -0.89 16.95 -2.73
CA ALA A 43 -0.40 15.96 -1.78
C ALA A 43 -1.20 16.04 -0.46
N HIS A 44 -1.60 14.88 0.06
CA HIS A 44 -2.44 14.73 1.25
C HIS A 44 -1.87 13.62 2.13
N SER A 45 -2.07 13.72 3.45
CA SER A 45 -1.61 12.73 4.42
C SER A 45 -2.64 12.46 5.51
N ALA A 46 -2.82 11.19 5.87
CA ALA A 46 -3.79 10.72 6.85
C ALA A 46 -3.14 10.30 8.18
N GLY A 47 -3.77 10.61 9.32
CA GLY A 47 -3.45 10.03 10.63
C GLY A 47 -2.49 10.85 11.51
N ASN A 48 -2.39 10.48 12.80
CA ASN A 48 -1.44 11.06 13.74
C ASN A 48 -0.02 10.60 13.37
N GLY A 49 0.74 11.43 12.63
CA GLY A 49 2.07 11.09 12.14
C GLY A 49 2.09 10.31 10.82
N ALA A 50 1.12 10.56 9.92
CA ALA A 50 1.05 10.05 8.55
C ALA A 50 1.15 8.51 8.39
N SER A 51 0.03 7.81 8.41
CA SER A 51 -0.06 6.37 8.08
C SER A 51 -0.21 6.10 6.58
N CYS A 52 -0.67 7.09 5.83
CA CYS A 52 -0.86 7.02 4.38
C CYS A 52 -0.68 8.40 3.76
N GLN A 53 -0.11 8.43 2.57
CA GLN A 53 0.02 9.63 1.74
C GLN A 53 -0.65 9.38 0.39
N LEU A 54 -1.36 10.39 -0.09
CA LEU A 54 -1.89 10.47 -1.43
C LEU A 54 -1.17 11.58 -2.17
N VAL A 55 -0.66 11.30 -3.36
CA VAL A 55 -0.02 12.27 -4.23
C VAL A 55 -0.63 12.18 -5.62
N GLU A 56 -1.21 13.27 -6.08
CA GLU A 56 -1.75 13.41 -7.43
C GLU A 56 -0.63 13.95 -8.33
N PHE A 57 -0.34 13.27 -9.44
CA PHE A 57 0.57 13.73 -10.47
C PHE A 57 -0.21 14.08 -11.74
N ASP A 58 0.47 14.68 -12.72
CA ASP A 58 -0.15 15.05 -13.99
C ASP A 58 -0.71 13.83 -14.75
N ASP A 59 -0.05 12.67 -14.71
CA ASP A 59 -0.36 11.47 -15.51
C ASP A 59 -0.84 10.26 -14.70
N MET A 60 -0.68 10.26 -13.38
CA MET A 60 -1.09 9.16 -12.48
C MET A 60 -1.31 9.67 -11.05
N ASP A 61 -1.98 8.88 -10.22
CA ASP A 61 -2.08 9.13 -8.78
C ASP A 61 -1.34 8.03 -8.00
N ALA A 62 -0.76 8.38 -6.86
CA ALA A 62 -0.04 7.44 -6.02
C ALA A 62 -0.57 7.44 -4.58
N VAL A 63 -0.85 6.25 -4.06
CA VAL A 63 -1.17 5.99 -2.66
C VAL A 63 0.00 5.25 -2.04
N ALA A 64 0.64 5.87 -1.06
CA ALA A 64 1.79 5.32 -0.36
C ALA A 64 1.46 5.07 1.11
N ILE A 65 1.60 3.82 1.53
CA ILE A 65 1.26 3.39 2.87
C ILE A 65 2.53 3.27 3.71
N ARG A 66 2.52 3.94 4.86
CA ARG A 66 3.62 3.90 5.80
C ARG A 66 3.72 2.50 6.40
N GLY A 67 4.94 1.98 6.50
CA GLY A 67 5.20 0.79 7.30
C GLY A 67 5.49 1.15 8.76
N THR A 68 5.47 0.15 9.61
CA THR A 68 5.70 0.32 11.05
C THR A 68 7.18 0.21 11.39
N GLU A 69 7.66 1.00 12.35
CA GLU A 69 9.05 0.90 12.83
C GLU A 69 9.23 -0.39 13.65
N PRO A 70 10.45 -0.95 13.76
CA PRO A 70 10.69 -2.19 14.50
C PRO A 70 10.16 -2.19 15.94
N ASN A 71 10.14 -1.01 16.60
CA ASN A 71 9.63 -0.84 17.97
C ASN A 71 8.10 -0.95 18.03
N ASP A 72 7.40 -0.42 17.03
CA ASP A 72 5.95 -0.54 16.94
C ASP A 72 5.52 -1.95 16.45
N ILE A 73 6.41 -2.68 15.74
CA ILE A 73 6.23 -4.11 15.45
C ILE A 73 6.37 -4.93 16.74
N SER A 74 7.26 -4.55 17.68
CA SER A 74 7.27 -5.18 19.01
C SER A 74 6.03 -4.87 19.83
N ASP A 75 5.48 -3.65 19.72
CA ASP A 75 4.23 -3.30 20.40
C ASP A 75 3.04 -4.05 19.78
N LEU A 76 2.97 -4.18 18.45
CA LEU A 76 1.98 -5.04 17.78
C LEU A 76 2.16 -6.52 18.15
N ARG A 77 3.40 -6.99 18.36
CA ARG A 77 3.71 -8.34 18.87
C ARG A 77 3.35 -8.53 20.35
N HIS A 78 3.26 -7.46 21.13
CA HIS A 78 2.91 -7.49 22.55
C HIS A 78 1.40 -7.34 22.78
N ASP A 79 0.71 -6.55 21.95
CA ASP A 79 -0.76 -6.40 21.99
C ASP A 79 -1.49 -7.57 21.31
N ALA A 80 -0.88 -8.21 20.30
CA ALA A 80 -1.46 -9.36 19.63
C ALA A 80 -0.87 -10.67 20.15
N ASP A 81 -1.71 -11.44 20.84
CA ASP A 81 -1.45 -12.84 21.19
C ASP A 81 -0.81 -13.61 20.02
N VAL A 82 0.26 -14.30 20.38
CA VAL A 82 1.43 -14.62 19.55
C VAL A 82 1.13 -15.75 18.54
N TRP A 83 0.64 -15.44 17.31
CA TRP A 83 0.92 -16.13 16.02
C TRP A 83 0.02 -15.60 14.87
N PRO A 84 0.38 -15.78 13.58
CA PRO A 84 -0.48 -15.46 12.43
C PRO A 84 -1.80 -16.24 12.49
N THR A 85 -2.86 -15.60 12.98
CA THR A 85 -4.20 -16.14 12.78
C THR A 85 -4.54 -15.86 11.32
N SER A 86 -4.34 -16.88 10.47
CA SER A 86 -4.89 -16.88 9.12
C SER A 86 -6.41 -16.83 9.27
N VAL A 87 -7.00 -15.68 8.98
CA VAL A 87 -8.45 -15.50 8.99
C VAL A 87 -8.95 -15.61 7.56
N ASP A 88 -10.17 -16.11 7.38
CA ASP A 88 -10.84 -16.01 6.08
C ASP A 88 -10.91 -14.53 5.71
N SER A 89 -10.65 -14.20 4.44
CA SER A 89 -10.67 -12.80 4.05
C SER A 89 -12.06 -12.21 4.30
N PRO A 90 -12.16 -11.11 5.06
CA PRO A 90 -13.42 -10.39 5.19
C PRO A 90 -13.85 -9.78 3.85
N PHE A 91 -15.15 -9.48 3.73
CA PHE A 91 -15.82 -9.01 2.51
C PHE A 91 -15.96 -10.04 1.36
N ASP A 92 -16.15 -11.32 1.69
CA ASP A 92 -16.38 -12.42 0.74
C ASP A 92 -15.27 -12.64 -0.30
N ALA A 93 -14.08 -12.08 -0.08
CA ALA A 93 -12.91 -12.39 -0.88
C ALA A 93 -12.43 -13.82 -0.56
N PRO A 94 -11.97 -14.59 -1.57
CA PRO A 94 -11.57 -15.98 -1.36
C PRO A 94 -10.21 -16.07 -0.66
N GLY A 95 -9.97 -17.18 0.05
CA GLY A 95 -8.70 -17.44 0.70
C GLY A 95 -8.53 -16.83 2.10
N LYS A 96 -7.28 -16.87 2.59
CA LYS A 96 -6.90 -16.54 3.96
C LYS A 96 -5.82 -15.49 4.00
N VAL A 97 -5.94 -14.58 4.97
CA VAL A 97 -5.06 -13.42 5.12
C VAL A 97 -4.47 -13.35 6.53
N HIS A 98 -3.33 -12.68 6.68
CA HIS A 98 -2.76 -12.36 7.98
C HIS A 98 -3.61 -11.30 8.69
N ARG A 99 -4.30 -11.67 9.79
CA ARG A 99 -5.21 -10.77 10.54
C ARG A 99 -4.62 -9.38 10.81
N GLY A 100 -3.39 -9.30 11.33
CA GLY A 100 -2.78 -8.01 11.68
C GLY A 100 -2.52 -7.10 10.47
N PHE A 101 -2.19 -7.65 9.30
CA PHE A 101 -1.96 -6.84 8.09
C PHE A 101 -3.28 -6.34 7.53
N TYR A 102 -4.29 -7.21 7.58
CA TYR A 102 -5.65 -6.88 7.22
C TYR A 102 -6.23 -5.77 8.10
N GLU A 103 -6.14 -5.90 9.43
CA GLU A 103 -6.62 -4.90 10.39
C GLU A 103 -5.89 -3.56 10.22
N TYR A 104 -4.58 -3.59 9.97
CA TYR A 104 -3.83 -2.37 9.69
C TYR A 104 -4.29 -1.68 8.41
N ALA A 105 -4.47 -2.44 7.32
CA ALA A 105 -5.05 -1.93 6.08
C ALA A 105 -6.45 -1.37 6.28
N TYR A 106 -7.30 -2.05 7.07
CA TYR A 106 -8.67 -1.63 7.34
C TYR A 106 -8.71 -0.31 8.12
N ARG A 107 -7.83 -0.15 9.11
CA ARG A 107 -7.67 1.12 9.84
C ARG A 107 -7.30 2.26 8.90
N ILE A 108 -6.42 2.03 7.93
CA ILE A 108 -6.06 3.04 6.93
C ILE A 108 -7.23 3.34 6.01
N TYR A 109 -7.89 2.30 5.49
CA TYR A 109 -9.02 2.44 4.56
C TYR A 109 -10.19 3.23 5.15
N THR A 110 -10.46 3.03 6.44
CA THR A 110 -11.52 3.73 7.18
C THR A 110 -11.12 5.09 7.71
N TYR A 111 -9.83 5.48 7.63
CA TYR A 111 -9.34 6.76 8.10
C TYR A 111 -9.34 7.79 6.96
N PRO A 112 -9.91 9.00 7.15
CA PRO A 112 -9.89 10.02 6.13
C PRO A 112 -8.47 10.58 5.91
N LEU A 113 -8.05 10.66 4.65
CA LEU A 113 -6.77 11.15 4.14
C LEU A 113 -6.53 12.65 4.39
N ASN A 114 -7.56 13.41 4.79
CA ASN A 114 -7.46 14.79 5.25
C ASN A 114 -8.72 15.22 6.02
N SER A 115 -8.72 16.45 6.55
CA SER A 115 -9.87 17.08 7.21
C SER A 115 -11.07 17.37 6.28
N ALA A 116 -10.94 17.12 4.97
CA ALA A 116 -12.02 17.17 3.99
C ALA A 116 -12.67 15.79 3.73
N GLY A 117 -12.17 14.71 4.34
CA GLY A 117 -12.80 13.38 4.30
C GLY A 117 -12.39 12.48 3.14
N LEU A 118 -11.32 12.78 2.39
CA LEU A 118 -10.88 11.95 1.27
C LEU A 118 -10.54 10.52 1.76
N THR A 119 -11.23 9.51 1.29
CA THR A 119 -10.93 8.10 1.55
C THR A 119 -10.15 7.49 0.38
N VAL A 120 -9.63 6.27 0.56
CA VAL A 120 -9.14 5.45 -0.57
C VAL A 120 -10.26 5.26 -1.62
N GLU A 121 -11.52 5.27 -1.19
CA GLU A 121 -12.68 5.21 -2.07
C GLU A 121 -12.86 6.50 -2.87
N ASP A 122 -12.61 7.68 -2.29
CA ASP A 122 -12.67 8.96 -3.00
C ASP A 122 -11.62 9.09 -4.11
N LEU A 123 -10.50 8.39 -3.97
CA LEU A 123 -9.51 8.25 -5.04
C LEU A 123 -10.05 7.42 -6.20
N ALA A 124 -10.71 6.30 -5.90
CA ALA A 124 -11.39 5.52 -6.93
C ALA A 124 -12.57 6.27 -7.57
N HIS A 125 -13.17 7.25 -6.86
CA HIS A 125 -14.20 8.13 -7.41
C HIS A 125 -13.66 9.15 -8.42
N LYS A 126 -12.49 9.74 -8.16
CA LYS A 126 -11.90 10.78 -9.01
C LYS A 126 -10.92 10.27 -10.06
N ALA A 127 -10.47 9.02 -9.96
CA ALA A 127 -9.49 8.44 -10.87
C ALA A 127 -10.01 8.42 -12.32
N GLU A 128 -9.56 9.40 -13.10
CA GLU A 128 -9.48 9.32 -14.56
C GLU A 128 -8.12 8.78 -15.02
N LYS A 129 -7.15 8.77 -14.10
CA LYS A 129 -5.76 8.38 -14.34
C LYS A 129 -5.47 7.00 -13.71
N PRO A 130 -4.42 6.30 -14.19
CA PRO A 130 -3.90 5.12 -13.51
C PRO A 130 -3.52 5.44 -12.06
N VAL A 131 -3.85 4.54 -11.14
CA VAL A 131 -3.49 4.66 -9.73
C VAL A 131 -2.40 3.66 -9.39
N ILE A 132 -1.35 4.13 -8.71
CA ILE A 132 -0.29 3.32 -8.12
C ILE A 132 -0.55 3.19 -6.63
N ILE A 133 -0.49 1.96 -6.12
CA ILE A 133 -0.58 1.68 -4.69
C ILE A 133 0.75 1.04 -4.28
N THR A 134 1.38 1.60 -3.25
CA THR A 134 2.73 1.21 -2.84
C THR A 134 2.93 1.29 -1.33
N GLY A 135 3.94 0.59 -0.84
CA GLY A 135 4.36 0.63 0.55
C GLY A 135 5.66 -0.14 0.77
N HIS A 136 6.23 0.03 1.94
CA HIS A 136 7.43 -0.69 2.37
C HIS A 136 7.18 -1.49 3.66
N SER A 137 7.77 -2.69 3.78
CA SER A 137 7.65 -3.56 4.97
C SER A 137 6.17 -3.81 5.33
N LEU A 138 5.71 -3.49 6.54
CA LEU A 138 4.29 -3.59 6.92
C LEU A 138 3.38 -2.81 5.96
N GLY A 139 3.82 -1.65 5.47
CA GLY A 139 3.04 -0.83 4.56
C GLY A 139 2.82 -1.51 3.21
N ALA A 140 3.78 -2.33 2.76
CA ALA A 140 3.61 -3.16 1.57
C ALA A 140 2.57 -4.27 1.80
N ALA A 141 2.50 -4.84 3.00
CA ALA A 141 1.48 -5.82 3.36
C ALA A 141 0.07 -5.22 3.37
N ALA A 142 -0.08 -4.00 3.89
CA ALA A 142 -1.34 -3.28 3.84
C ALA A 142 -1.72 -2.86 2.41
N ALA A 143 -0.73 -2.49 1.60
CA ALA A 143 -0.93 -2.12 0.19
C ALA A 143 -1.58 -3.24 -0.63
N VAL A 144 -1.29 -4.50 -0.33
CA VAL A 144 -1.94 -5.66 -0.95
C VAL A 144 -3.46 -5.64 -0.76
N HIS A 145 -3.90 -5.46 0.48
CA HIS A 145 -5.34 -5.43 0.81
C HIS A 145 -6.02 -4.19 0.21
N ILE A 146 -5.39 -3.03 0.39
CA ILE A 146 -5.91 -1.76 -0.14
C ILE A 146 -6.04 -1.80 -1.67
N ALA A 147 -5.07 -2.40 -2.37
CA ALA A 147 -5.13 -2.56 -3.82
C ALA A 147 -6.26 -3.48 -4.28
N ALA A 148 -6.51 -4.58 -3.56
CA ALA A 148 -7.63 -5.46 -3.87
C ALA A 148 -8.99 -4.76 -3.69
N TRP A 149 -9.17 -4.03 -2.58
CA TRP A 149 -10.41 -3.29 -2.32
C TRP A 149 -10.62 -2.15 -3.32
N ALA A 150 -9.58 -1.36 -3.61
CA ALA A 150 -9.64 -0.32 -4.62
C ALA A 150 -9.94 -0.89 -6.01
N GLY A 151 -9.31 -2.02 -6.36
CA GLY A 151 -9.53 -2.74 -7.60
C GLY A 151 -10.96 -3.22 -7.79
N GLU A 152 -11.57 -3.80 -6.75
CA GLU A 152 -12.98 -4.20 -6.76
C GLU A 152 -13.91 -3.01 -7.04
N ILE A 153 -13.67 -1.87 -6.37
CA ILE A 153 -14.47 -0.64 -6.54
C ILE A 153 -14.29 -0.08 -7.96
N LEU A 154 -13.06 0.02 -8.44
CA LEU A 154 -12.73 0.52 -9.77
C LEU A 154 -13.31 -0.37 -10.88
N GLN A 155 -13.21 -1.69 -10.73
CA GLN A 155 -13.77 -2.66 -11.67
C GLN A 155 -15.30 -2.52 -11.80
N ARG A 156 -16.03 -2.46 -10.67
CA ARG A 156 -17.49 -2.26 -10.67
C ARG A 156 -17.92 -0.97 -11.36
N ARG A 157 -17.03 0.01 -11.43
CA ARG A 157 -17.26 1.32 -12.04
C ARG A 157 -16.72 1.43 -13.47
N GLY A 158 -16.15 0.36 -14.03
CA GLY A 158 -15.57 0.37 -15.37
C GLY A 158 -14.33 1.27 -15.49
N LYS A 159 -13.60 1.49 -14.39
CA LYS A 159 -12.39 2.30 -14.33
C LYS A 159 -11.13 1.41 -14.42
N PRO A 160 -9.98 1.97 -14.83
CA PRO A 160 -8.72 1.23 -14.86
C PRO A 160 -8.37 0.64 -13.49
N LEU A 161 -7.89 -0.61 -13.46
CA LEU A 161 -7.41 -1.24 -12.24
C LEU A 161 -6.11 -0.58 -11.74
N PRO A 162 -5.87 -0.55 -10.41
CA PRO A 162 -4.65 0.03 -9.86
C PRO A 162 -3.44 -0.86 -10.14
N SER A 163 -2.24 -0.28 -10.11
CA SER A 163 -0.97 -1.01 -10.12
C SER A 163 -0.42 -1.12 -8.70
N LEU A 164 0.00 -2.32 -8.29
CA LEU A 164 0.55 -2.59 -6.97
C LEU A 164 2.08 -2.74 -7.03
N TYR A 165 2.79 -2.00 -6.18
CA TYR A 165 4.23 -2.15 -6.00
C TYR A 165 4.55 -2.38 -4.53
N MET A 166 5.29 -3.44 -4.24
CA MET A 166 5.51 -3.93 -2.90
C MET A 166 7.01 -3.92 -2.60
N VAL A 167 7.48 -3.06 -1.69
CA VAL A 167 8.90 -2.98 -1.35
C VAL A 167 9.17 -3.72 -0.03
N GLY A 168 10.01 -4.76 -0.05
CA GLY A 168 10.32 -5.53 1.17
C GLY A 168 9.09 -6.13 1.84
N CYS A 169 8.12 -6.60 1.05
CA CYS A 169 6.83 -7.07 1.55
C CYS A 169 6.94 -8.45 2.23
N PRO A 170 6.38 -8.63 3.44
CA PRO A 170 6.24 -9.94 4.06
C PRO A 170 5.18 -10.79 3.35
N ASN A 171 5.07 -12.08 3.69
CA ASN A 171 3.99 -12.91 3.15
C ASN A 171 2.63 -12.54 3.76
N VAL A 172 1.69 -12.09 2.92
CA VAL A 172 0.43 -11.49 3.37
C VAL A 172 -0.71 -12.49 3.50
N ALA A 173 -0.77 -13.47 2.59
CA ALA A 173 -1.95 -14.31 2.41
C ALA A 173 -1.61 -15.65 1.72
N ASN A 174 -2.60 -16.55 1.66
CA ASN A 174 -2.48 -17.79 0.89
C ASN A 174 -2.59 -17.53 -0.63
N ALA A 175 -2.27 -18.56 -1.43
CA ALA A 175 -2.28 -18.47 -2.89
C ALA A 175 -3.64 -18.03 -3.46
N GLU A 176 -4.73 -18.54 -2.91
CA GLU A 176 -6.10 -18.20 -3.32
C GLU A 176 -6.39 -16.70 -3.19
N TYR A 177 -5.99 -16.07 -2.08
CA TYR A 177 -6.13 -14.62 -1.93
C TYR A 177 -5.18 -13.84 -2.83
N CYS A 178 -3.95 -14.32 -3.04
CA CYS A 178 -3.02 -13.71 -3.99
C CYS A 178 -3.56 -13.70 -5.43
N GLU A 179 -4.22 -14.78 -5.85
CA GLU A 179 -4.92 -14.86 -7.14
C GLU A 179 -6.07 -13.85 -7.22
N TYR A 180 -6.84 -13.72 -6.14
CA TYR A 180 -7.87 -12.69 -6.04
C TYR A 180 -7.29 -11.29 -6.20
N VAL A 181 -6.22 -10.94 -5.47
CA VAL A 181 -5.52 -9.65 -5.60
C VAL A 181 -5.07 -9.42 -7.04
N ASN A 182 -4.44 -10.41 -7.67
CA ASN A 182 -3.98 -10.34 -9.06
C ASN A 182 -5.13 -10.08 -10.05
N SER A 183 -6.34 -10.56 -9.76
CA SER A 183 -7.54 -10.28 -10.56
C SER A 183 -8.11 -8.86 -10.38
N ARG A 184 -7.60 -8.12 -9.38
CA ARG A 184 -8.05 -6.78 -8.98
C ARG A 184 -7.03 -5.69 -9.25
N VAL A 185 -5.86 -6.02 -9.76
CA VAL A 185 -4.81 -5.06 -10.11
C VAL A 185 -4.43 -5.20 -11.58
N ALA A 186 -4.00 -4.12 -12.21
CA ALA A 186 -3.48 -4.15 -13.57
C ALA A 186 -2.12 -4.85 -13.64
N LYS A 187 -1.30 -4.67 -12.60
CA LYS A 187 0.02 -5.29 -12.43
C LYS A 187 0.41 -5.29 -10.95
N ALA A 188 1.15 -6.30 -10.53
CA ALA A 188 1.75 -6.38 -9.20
C ALA A 188 3.26 -6.62 -9.32
N PHE A 189 4.08 -5.84 -8.63
CA PHE A 189 5.52 -6.05 -8.58
C PHE A 189 6.00 -6.14 -7.14
N SER A 190 6.72 -7.21 -6.83
CA SER A 190 7.45 -7.34 -5.57
C SER A 190 8.92 -6.97 -5.76
N ILE A 191 9.38 -5.99 -5.00
CA ILE A 191 10.74 -5.47 -5.01
C ILE A 191 11.40 -5.94 -3.72
N VAL A 192 12.24 -6.96 -3.86
CA VAL A 192 12.88 -7.66 -2.74
C VAL A 192 14.38 -7.46 -2.77
N ASN A 193 14.96 -7.11 -1.62
CA ASN A 193 16.41 -7.19 -1.46
C ASN A 193 16.78 -8.64 -1.07
N HIS A 194 17.65 -9.28 -1.85
CA HIS A 194 18.08 -10.68 -1.66
C HIS A 194 18.63 -11.05 -0.27
N ARG A 195 18.98 -10.06 0.57
CA ARG A 195 19.46 -10.25 1.96
C ARG A 195 18.42 -9.92 3.03
N ASP A 196 17.19 -9.58 2.64
CA ASP A 196 16.16 -9.15 3.57
C ASP A 196 15.31 -10.36 4.07
N PRO A 197 15.46 -10.78 5.34
CA PRO A 197 14.70 -11.87 5.91
C PRO A 197 13.22 -11.52 6.13
N VAL A 198 12.82 -10.24 6.05
CA VAL A 198 11.42 -9.81 6.20
C VAL A 198 10.54 -10.46 5.15
N THR A 199 11.06 -10.68 3.94
CA THR A 199 10.33 -11.34 2.83
C THR A 199 10.09 -12.84 3.06
N LEU A 200 10.75 -13.45 4.04
CA LEU A 200 10.57 -14.85 4.43
C LEU A 200 9.62 -15.00 5.63
N ALA A 201 9.19 -13.90 6.24
CA ALA A 201 8.30 -13.87 7.38
C ALA A 201 6.94 -13.27 7.00
N PRO A 202 5.82 -13.74 7.57
CA PRO A 202 5.70 -14.97 8.35
C PRO A 202 5.84 -16.21 7.46
N MET A 203 6.57 -17.23 7.95
CA MET A 203 6.81 -18.51 7.25
C MET A 203 5.54 -19.38 7.08
N LEU A 204 4.36 -18.87 7.43
CA LEU A 204 3.09 -19.59 7.33
C LEU A 204 2.50 -19.60 5.92
N PHE A 205 2.92 -18.67 5.07
CA PHE A 205 2.49 -18.60 3.68
C PHE A 205 3.73 -18.76 2.80
N SER A 206 3.69 -19.71 1.85
CA SER A 206 4.76 -19.92 0.88
C SER A 206 4.26 -19.56 -0.50
N THR A 207 4.16 -18.27 -0.79
CA THR A 207 3.90 -17.85 -2.16
C THR A 207 4.70 -16.61 -2.47
N ILE A 208 5.71 -16.80 -3.32
CA ILE A 208 6.35 -15.70 -4.03
C ILE A 208 5.34 -15.28 -5.08
N TRP A 209 4.91 -14.02 -5.03
CA TRP A 209 4.07 -13.38 -6.04
C TRP A 209 4.60 -13.74 -7.45
N PRO A 210 3.82 -14.39 -8.32
CA PRO A 210 4.25 -14.72 -9.67
C PRO A 210 4.48 -13.47 -10.53
#